data_AF-A0A1W7R592-F1
#
_entry.id   AF-A0A1W7R592-F1
#
_cell.length_a   1.000
_cell.length_b   1.000
_cell.length_c   1.000
_cell.angle_alpha   90.00
_cell.angle_beta   90.00
_cell.angle_gamma   90.00
#
_symmetry.space_group_name_H-M   'P 1'
#
loop_
_entity.id
_entity.type
_entity.pdbx_description
1 polymer ?
#
loop_
_entity_poly.entity_id
_entity_poly.type
_entity_poly.pdbx_seq_one_letter_code
_entity_poly.pdbx_strand_id
1 'polypeptide(L)'
;MFISRSIPRLLKNSASVNAFTRQNFCAEALNTATVPTVRSVKDKWISRFQTENIPEADASITNILAHVLKVQCLSDVNDRHQETKLNEAQLAKIDELCECRLARMPIQYIIHEWEFRDLTLKMIPPVFIPRPETEELIELILQQIDAEKELKFLEIGCGTGAISLSILKHVPKASAIALDQSTLACELTLENATQHDLAENLRIFRHKLVDKLPTELESHKFDMIVSNPPYVPSRQLLALEPEIKIYEDLRALDGGPDGLTVVKAILDIAGRHLEPSGVLWLE
;
A
#
# COMPACT_ATOMS: atom_id res chain seq x y z
N MET A 1 -15.73 48.71 -27.12
CA MET A 1 -16.95 48.36 -26.36
C MET A 1 -16.49 47.50 -25.19
N PHE A 2 -16.14 48.06 -24.02
CA PHE A 2 -17.07 48.39 -22.92
C PHE A 2 -18.16 47.31 -22.78
N ILE A 3 -18.23 46.56 -21.68
CA ILE A 3 -18.82 47.04 -20.42
C ILE A 3 -18.13 46.38 -19.20
N SER A 4 -17.61 47.25 -18.33
CA SER A 4 -17.24 47.04 -16.93
C SER A 4 -18.51 46.93 -16.08
N ARG A 5 -18.59 45.95 -15.17
CA ARG A 5 -19.64 45.89 -14.14
C ARG A 5 -19.10 46.43 -12.83
N SER A 6 -19.63 47.58 -12.43
CA SER A 6 -19.31 48.32 -11.22
C SER A 6 -20.03 47.76 -9.99
N ILE A 7 -19.31 47.72 -8.87
CA ILE A 7 -19.80 47.40 -7.52
C ILE A 7 -20.38 48.69 -6.88
N PRO A 8 -21.57 48.66 -6.25
CA PRO A 8 -22.03 49.80 -5.46
C PRO A 8 -21.39 49.83 -4.07
N ARG A 9 -20.66 50.91 -3.77
CA ARG A 9 -20.30 51.35 -2.42
C ARG A 9 -21.56 51.86 -1.71
N LEU A 10 -21.89 51.31 -0.55
CA LEU A 10 -22.83 51.92 0.39
C LEU A 10 -22.07 52.61 1.53
N LEU A 11 -22.57 53.80 1.84
CA LEU A 11 -21.98 54.86 2.62
C LEU A 11 -21.98 54.60 4.13
N LYS A 12 -20.96 55.19 4.75
CA LYS A 12 -20.79 55.46 6.17
C LYS A 12 -22.02 56.18 6.74
N ASN A 13 -22.42 55.82 7.95
CA ASN A 13 -23.03 56.78 8.87
C ASN A 13 -22.51 56.57 10.29
N SER A 14 -22.30 57.69 10.96
CA SER A 14 -21.50 57.90 12.17
C SER A 14 -22.32 57.98 13.45
N ALA A 15 -21.70 57.51 14.55
CA ALA A 15 -21.69 58.09 15.90
C ALA A 15 -22.98 58.17 16.75
N SER A 16 -22.97 57.46 17.88
CA SER A 16 -23.23 57.98 19.24
C SER A 16 -22.84 56.87 20.25
N VAL A 17 -21.73 57.03 20.97
CA VAL A 17 -21.64 57.52 22.37
C VAL A 17 -22.48 56.69 23.35
N ASN A 18 -21.81 55.80 24.10
CA ASN A 18 -21.93 55.77 25.57
C ASN A 18 -20.75 55.01 26.19
N ALA A 19 -19.99 55.74 26.99
CA ALA A 19 -19.00 55.24 27.94
C ALA A 19 -19.65 55.01 29.31
N PHE A 20 -18.90 54.40 30.24
CA PHE A 20 -19.25 53.85 31.56
C PHE A 20 -19.71 52.37 31.47
N THR A 21 -19.02 51.38 32.04
CA THR A 21 -18.37 51.37 33.35
C THR A 21 -17.20 50.37 33.37
N ARG A 22 -16.06 50.76 33.96
CA ARG A 22 -15.02 49.81 34.42
C ARG A 22 -15.55 49.04 35.62
N GLN A 23 -15.50 47.73 35.58
CA GLN A 23 -15.29 46.92 36.78
C GLN A 23 -14.58 45.62 36.42
N ASN A 24 -13.39 45.47 36.98
CA ASN A 24 -12.60 44.25 37.03
C ASN A 24 -13.46 43.14 37.64
N PHE A 25 -13.55 41.98 36.99
CA PHE A 25 -13.69 40.70 37.67
C PHE A 25 -13.04 39.59 36.83
N CYS A 26 -12.02 38.98 37.43
CA CYS A 26 -11.43 37.67 37.16
C CYS A 26 -10.95 37.37 35.73
N ALA A 27 -9.69 37.74 35.50
CA ALA A 27 -8.76 36.84 34.84
C ALA A 27 -8.60 35.57 35.71
N GLU A 28 -9.33 34.49 35.39
CA GLU A 28 -9.01 33.11 35.81
C GLU A 28 -9.91 32.12 35.07
N ALA A 29 -9.63 31.98 33.77
CA ALA A 29 -9.87 30.74 33.04
C ALA A 29 -8.75 30.64 32.02
N LEU A 30 -7.51 30.46 32.51
CA LEU A 30 -6.47 29.83 31.72
C LEU A 30 -7.00 28.42 31.42
N ASN A 31 -7.69 28.28 30.29
CA ASN A 31 -8.04 27.01 29.70
C ASN A 31 -6.70 26.33 29.36
N THR A 32 -6.15 25.59 30.32
CA THR A 32 -4.99 24.73 30.08
C THR A 32 -5.50 23.60 29.19
N ALA A 33 -5.54 23.83 27.88
CA ALA A 33 -5.79 22.78 26.92
C ALA A 33 -4.76 21.69 27.21
N THR A 34 -5.23 20.58 27.79
CA THR A 34 -4.39 19.43 28.09
C THR A 34 -3.79 18.96 26.78
N VAL A 35 -2.45 18.95 26.69
CA VAL A 35 -1.73 18.48 25.52
C VAL A 35 -2.24 17.08 25.17
N PRO A 36 -2.73 16.83 23.94
CA PRO A 36 -3.27 15.53 23.56
C PRO A 36 -2.26 14.41 23.74
N THR A 37 -2.73 13.27 24.24
CA THR A 37 -1.93 12.05 24.36
C THR A 37 -2.20 11.13 23.17
N VAL A 38 -1.33 10.14 22.97
CA VAL A 38 -1.55 9.08 21.97
C VAL A 38 -2.92 8.43 22.16
N ARG A 39 -3.32 8.08 23.40
CA ARG A 39 -4.63 7.50 23.69
C ARG A 39 -5.77 8.42 23.25
N SER A 40 -5.74 9.70 23.66
CA SER A 40 -6.86 10.60 23.36
C SER A 40 -6.99 10.89 21.86
N VAL A 41 -5.88 10.96 21.13
CA VAL A 41 -5.88 11.09 19.66
C VAL A 41 -6.37 9.81 18.99
N LYS A 42 -5.94 8.65 19.48
CA LYS A 42 -6.39 7.34 18.98
C LYS A 42 -7.90 7.20 19.10
N ASP A 43 -8.45 7.42 20.29
CA ASP A 43 -9.89 7.29 20.56
C ASP A 43 -10.73 8.23 19.68
N LYS A 44 -10.28 9.48 19.52
CA LYS A 44 -10.90 10.48 18.63
C LYS A 44 -11.00 9.94 17.20
N TRP A 45 -9.90 9.42 16.66
CA TRP A 45 -9.84 8.99 15.27
C TRP A 45 -10.53 7.65 15.02
N ILE A 46 -10.51 6.72 15.99
CA ILE A 46 -11.34 5.49 15.92
C ILE A 46 -12.81 5.86 15.77
N SER A 47 -13.32 6.75 16.63
CA SER A 47 -14.71 7.18 16.58
C SER A 47 -15.07 7.85 15.25
N ARG A 48 -14.18 8.71 14.73
CA ARG A 48 -14.39 9.37 13.43
C ARG A 48 -14.38 8.37 12.27
N PHE A 49 -13.42 7.46 12.20
CA PHE A 49 -13.37 6.41 11.18
C PHE A 49 -14.60 5.51 11.20
N GLN A 50 -15.07 5.10 12.38
CA GLN A 50 -16.29 4.31 12.52
C GLN A 50 -17.53 5.06 12.03
N THR A 51 -17.66 6.34 12.39
CA THR A 51 -18.79 7.19 11.95
C THR A 51 -18.84 7.32 10.43
N GLU A 52 -17.68 7.40 9.77
CA GLU A 52 -17.53 7.51 8.32
C GLU A 52 -17.48 6.15 7.60
N ASN A 53 -17.71 5.04 8.33
CA ASN A 53 -17.67 3.66 7.82
C ASN A 53 -16.35 3.31 7.11
N ILE A 54 -15.24 3.76 7.68
CA ILE A 54 -13.88 3.38 7.26
C ILE A 54 -13.54 2.04 7.91
N PRO A 55 -13.13 1.02 7.12
CA PRO A 55 -12.78 -0.29 7.67
C PRO A 55 -11.50 -0.21 8.50
N GLU A 56 -11.36 -1.15 9.44
CA GLU A 56 -10.15 -1.33 10.26
C GLU A 56 -9.71 -0.06 11.01
N ALA A 57 -10.68 0.64 11.62
CA ALA A 57 -10.44 1.92 12.29
C ALA A 57 -9.29 1.90 13.31
N ASP A 58 -9.25 0.92 14.21
CA ASP A 58 -8.20 0.81 15.23
C ASP A 58 -6.83 0.52 14.62
N ALA A 59 -6.75 -0.46 13.70
CA ALA A 59 -5.50 -0.82 13.03
C ALA A 59 -4.97 0.36 12.19
N SER A 60 -5.85 1.08 11.49
CA SER A 60 -5.49 2.26 10.68
C SER A 60 -4.82 3.34 11.55
N ILE A 61 -5.45 3.77 12.64
CA ILE A 61 -4.86 4.82 13.48
C ILE A 61 -3.63 4.32 14.24
N THR A 62 -3.59 3.05 14.64
CA THR A 62 -2.43 2.46 15.32
C THR A 62 -1.20 2.52 14.42
N ASN A 63 -1.36 2.17 13.15
CA ASN A 63 -0.30 2.26 12.14
C ASN A 63 0.15 3.70 11.88
N ILE A 64 -0.79 4.66 11.76
CA ILE A 64 -0.47 6.09 11.59
C ILE A 64 0.34 6.61 12.80
N LEU A 65 -0.09 6.28 14.02
CA LEU A 65 0.59 6.68 15.24
C LEU A 65 1.99 6.07 15.33
N ALA A 66 2.12 4.77 15.02
CA ALA A 66 3.42 4.10 14.99
C ALA A 66 4.38 4.79 14.01
N HIS A 67 3.92 5.09 12.79
CA HIS A 67 4.70 5.77 11.77
C HIS A 67 5.17 7.17 12.23
N VAL A 68 4.26 8.00 12.76
CA VAL A 68 4.61 9.36 13.22
C VAL A 68 5.53 9.36 14.44
N LEU A 69 5.39 8.38 15.32
CA LEU A 69 6.23 8.20 16.50
C LEU A 69 7.54 7.45 16.21
N LYS A 70 7.69 6.89 15.00
CA LYS A 70 8.81 6.01 14.60
C LYS A 70 8.97 4.79 15.49
N VAL A 71 7.84 4.21 15.87
CA VAL A 71 7.77 2.99 16.68
C VAL A 71 7.70 1.79 15.74
N GLN A 72 8.64 0.86 15.90
CA GLN A 72 8.75 -0.34 15.06
C GLN A 72 7.68 -1.39 15.43
N CYS A 73 7.43 -1.58 16.73
CA CYS A 73 6.44 -2.55 17.20
C CYS A 73 5.07 -1.87 17.38
N LEU A 74 4.08 -2.24 16.57
CA LEU A 74 2.73 -1.67 16.67
C LEU A 74 2.11 -1.81 18.07
N SER A 75 2.40 -2.90 18.79
CA SER A 75 1.88 -3.09 20.14
C SER A 75 2.40 -2.03 21.12
N ASP A 76 3.62 -1.51 20.92
CA ASP A 76 4.19 -0.49 21.81
C ASP A 76 3.40 0.82 21.78
N VAL A 77 2.67 1.12 20.69
CA VAL A 77 1.73 2.25 20.63
C VAL A 77 0.70 2.13 21.76
N ASN A 78 0.17 0.92 21.92
CA ASN A 78 -0.81 0.59 22.95
C ASN A 78 -0.15 0.25 24.29
N ASP A 79 1.04 -0.31 24.36
CA ASP A 79 1.55 -0.80 25.65
C ASP A 79 2.38 0.25 26.39
N ARG A 80 3.18 1.02 25.64
CA ARG A 80 4.20 1.91 26.20
C ARG A 80 3.93 3.38 25.94
N HIS A 81 3.22 3.68 24.85
CA HIS A 81 3.10 5.05 24.37
C HIS A 81 1.75 5.72 24.62
N GLN A 82 0.75 5.06 25.22
CA GLN A 82 -0.61 5.61 25.39
C GLN A 82 -0.64 7.02 26.01
N GLU A 83 0.19 7.27 27.03
CA GLU A 83 0.25 8.55 27.76
C GLU A 83 1.29 9.52 27.19
N THR A 84 1.96 9.16 26.09
CA THR A 84 2.92 10.03 25.41
C THR A 84 2.18 11.26 24.90
N LYS A 85 2.67 12.45 25.26
CA LYS A 85 2.14 13.73 24.77
C LYS A 85 2.63 13.99 23.35
N LEU A 86 1.72 14.40 22.48
CA LEU A 86 2.01 14.72 21.09
C LEU A 86 2.25 16.22 20.94
N ASN A 87 3.31 16.60 20.22
CA ASN A 87 3.54 17.99 19.87
C ASN A 87 2.69 18.41 18.65
N GLU A 88 2.65 19.72 18.36
CA GLU A 88 1.83 20.27 17.26
C GLU A 88 2.20 19.69 15.89
N ALA A 89 3.49 19.47 15.62
CA ALA A 89 3.94 18.90 14.34
C ALA A 89 3.49 17.45 14.17
N GLN A 90 3.55 16.65 15.24
CA GLN A 90 3.05 15.27 15.25
C GLN A 90 1.53 15.24 15.06
N LEU A 91 0.78 16.09 15.76
CA LEU A 91 -0.67 16.20 15.60
C LEU A 91 -1.06 16.58 14.18
N ALA A 92 -0.40 17.59 13.61
CA ALA A 92 -0.64 18.01 12.22
C ALA A 92 -0.38 16.86 11.24
N LYS A 93 0.70 16.09 11.44
CA LYS A 93 1.01 14.94 10.58
C LYS A 93 0.01 13.79 10.74
N ILE A 94 -0.41 13.49 11.97
CA ILE A 94 -1.44 12.47 12.22
C ILE A 94 -2.74 12.87 11.54
N ASP A 95 -3.18 14.12 11.69
CA ASP A 95 -4.41 14.61 11.07
C ASP A 95 -4.30 14.53 9.53
N GLU A 96 -3.18 14.95 8.92
CA GLU A 96 -2.94 14.81 7.47
C GLU A 96 -3.11 13.36 6.98
N LEU A 97 -2.46 12.39 7.65
CA LEU A 97 -2.52 10.98 7.26
C LEU A 97 -3.93 10.39 7.49
N CYS A 98 -4.63 10.84 8.54
CA CYS A 98 -5.99 10.40 8.79
C CYS A 98 -7.00 10.97 7.79
N GLU A 99 -6.79 12.19 7.27
CA GLU A 99 -7.61 12.72 6.18
C GLU A 99 -7.42 11.91 4.88
N CYS A 100 -6.19 11.44 4.58
CA CYS A 100 -5.97 10.47 3.50
C CYS A 100 -6.76 9.17 3.74
N ARG A 101 -6.79 8.67 4.99
CA ARG A 101 -7.55 7.47 5.35
C ARG A 101 -9.07 7.69 5.21
N LEU A 102 -9.57 8.88 5.53
CA LEU A 102 -10.98 9.25 5.30
C LEU A 102 -11.35 9.31 3.82
N ALA A 103 -10.39 9.65 2.96
CA ALA A 103 -10.55 9.51 1.52
C ALA A 103 -10.55 8.04 1.04
N ARG A 104 -10.55 7.07 1.97
CA ARG A 104 -10.48 5.63 1.75
C ARG A 104 -9.18 5.14 1.14
N MET A 105 -8.09 5.91 1.26
CA MET A 105 -6.77 5.42 0.87
C MET A 105 -6.36 4.24 1.77
N PRO A 106 -5.90 3.11 1.20
CA PRO A 106 -5.30 2.02 1.98
C PRO A 106 -4.15 2.50 2.86
N ILE A 107 -4.05 1.95 4.07
CA ILE A 107 -3.04 2.37 5.06
C ILE A 107 -1.61 2.18 4.56
N GLN A 108 -1.39 1.14 3.74
CA GLN A 108 -0.13 0.80 3.09
C GLN A 108 0.37 1.96 2.20
N TYR A 109 -0.52 2.59 1.45
CA TYR A 109 -0.18 3.74 0.60
C TYR A 109 -0.04 5.04 1.38
N ILE A 110 -0.70 5.17 2.53
CA ILE A 110 -0.57 6.33 3.42
C ILE A 110 0.80 6.32 4.11
N ILE A 111 1.27 5.14 4.52
CA ILE A 111 2.54 4.96 5.23
C ILE A 111 3.73 4.78 4.26
N HIS A 112 3.46 4.39 3.01
CA HIS A 112 4.43 4.14 1.94
C HIS A 112 5.33 2.91 2.13
N GLU A 113 5.14 2.15 3.19
CA GLU A 113 5.85 0.91 3.48
C GLU A 113 4.93 -0.08 4.18
N TRP A 114 5.20 -1.37 4.03
CA TRP A 114 4.45 -2.45 4.66
C TRP A 114 5.35 -3.65 4.95
N GLU A 115 5.17 -4.24 6.12
CA GLU A 115 5.79 -5.51 6.48
C GLU A 115 5.12 -6.64 5.70
N PHE A 116 5.92 -7.43 5.00
CA PHE A 116 5.50 -8.61 4.26
C PHE A 116 6.52 -9.71 4.52
N ARG A 117 6.14 -10.70 5.32
CA ARG A 117 7.06 -11.70 5.91
C ARG A 117 8.23 -11.02 6.64
N ASP A 118 9.44 -11.22 6.14
CA ASP A 118 10.70 -10.68 6.66
C ASP A 118 11.20 -9.47 5.84
N LEU A 119 10.36 -8.90 4.98
CA LEU A 119 10.67 -7.74 4.15
C LEU A 119 9.78 -6.56 4.53
N THR A 120 10.39 -5.38 4.68
CA THR A 120 9.66 -4.11 4.61
C THR A 120 9.62 -3.66 3.15
N LEU A 121 8.47 -3.75 2.50
CA LEU A 121 8.29 -3.38 1.09
C LEU A 121 7.75 -1.95 0.99
N LYS A 122 8.31 -1.14 0.09
CA LYS A 122 7.70 0.12 -0.32
C LYS A 122 6.38 -0.12 -1.05
N MET A 123 5.46 0.80 -0.81
CA MET A 123 4.08 0.76 -1.31
C MET A 123 3.74 2.07 -2.01
N ILE A 124 3.34 1.98 -3.28
CA ILE A 124 2.89 3.12 -4.07
C ILE A 124 1.60 2.79 -4.82
N PRO A 125 0.60 3.67 -4.82
CA PRO A 125 -0.54 3.50 -5.70
C PRO A 125 -0.10 3.72 -7.16
N PRO A 126 -0.64 2.97 -8.14
CA PRO A 126 -1.70 1.98 -7.99
C PRO A 126 -1.20 0.52 -7.96
N VAL A 127 0.07 0.29 -7.55
CA VAL A 127 0.66 -1.06 -7.57
C VAL A 127 -0.01 -1.93 -6.51
N PHE A 128 -0.50 -3.11 -6.92
CA PHE A 128 -1.28 -4.03 -6.09
C PHE A 128 -0.62 -4.28 -4.73
N ILE A 129 -1.41 -4.17 -3.67
CA ILE A 129 -0.94 -4.40 -2.30
C ILE A 129 -0.89 -5.92 -2.06
N PRO A 130 0.28 -6.50 -1.73
CA PRO A 130 0.39 -7.93 -1.41
C PRO A 130 -0.57 -8.33 -0.30
N ARG A 131 -1.16 -9.53 -0.42
CA ARG A 131 -2.17 -10.03 0.51
C ARG A 131 -1.58 -11.10 1.44
N PRO A 132 -2.15 -11.31 2.65
CA PRO A 132 -1.70 -12.37 3.55
C PRO A 132 -1.69 -13.76 2.91
N GLU A 133 -2.65 -14.05 2.03
CA GLU A 133 -2.74 -15.31 1.29
C GLU A 133 -1.48 -15.55 0.42
N THR A 134 -0.87 -14.49 -0.11
CA THR A 134 0.40 -14.59 -0.84
C THR A 134 1.56 -14.98 0.08
N GLU A 135 1.54 -14.62 1.36
CA GLU A 135 2.53 -15.11 2.33
C GLU A 135 2.42 -16.62 2.55
N GLU A 136 1.20 -17.15 2.55
CA GLU A 136 0.93 -18.60 2.65
C GLU A 136 1.43 -19.34 1.41
N LEU A 137 1.22 -18.79 0.21
CA LEU A 137 1.76 -19.35 -1.03
C LEU A 137 3.29 -19.46 -0.97
N ILE A 138 3.97 -18.40 -0.53
CA ILE A 138 5.43 -18.38 -0.39
C ILE A 138 5.88 -19.41 0.64
N GLU A 139 5.15 -19.57 1.75
CA GLU A 139 5.46 -20.58 2.76
C GLU A 139 5.41 -22.00 2.17
N LEU A 140 4.37 -22.31 1.40
CA LEU A 140 4.24 -23.61 0.72
C LEU A 140 5.36 -23.85 -0.30
N ILE A 141 5.74 -22.80 -1.03
CA ILE A 141 6.86 -22.85 -1.98
C ILE A 141 8.18 -23.17 -1.26
N LEU A 142 8.50 -22.44 -0.19
CA LEU A 142 9.74 -22.62 0.56
C LEU A 142 9.83 -23.99 1.24
N GLN A 143 8.70 -24.58 1.63
CA GLN A 143 8.66 -25.94 2.18
C GLN A 143 8.98 -27.04 1.15
N GLN A 144 8.81 -26.76 -0.15
CA GLN A 144 9.08 -27.71 -1.23
C GLN A 144 10.43 -27.51 -1.92
N ILE A 145 11.12 -26.39 -1.63
CA ILE A 145 12.42 -26.07 -2.23
C ILE A 145 13.56 -26.53 -1.33
N ASP A 146 14.56 -27.16 -1.93
CA ASP A 146 15.85 -27.40 -1.30
C ASP A 146 16.71 -26.14 -1.41
N ALA A 147 16.83 -25.38 -0.32
CA ALA A 147 17.52 -24.09 -0.30
C ALA A 147 19.02 -24.19 -0.67
N GLU A 148 19.60 -25.39 -0.66
CA GLU A 148 20.99 -25.63 -1.04
C GLU A 148 21.19 -25.84 -2.55
N LYS A 149 20.12 -25.96 -3.33
CA LYS A 149 20.18 -26.13 -4.79
C LYS A 149 20.04 -24.80 -5.51
N GLU A 150 20.63 -24.73 -6.70
CA GLU A 150 20.34 -23.64 -7.63
C GLU A 150 18.86 -23.68 -8.00
N LEU A 151 18.23 -22.50 -8.02
CA LEU A 151 16.83 -22.34 -8.40
C LEU A 151 16.72 -21.21 -9.42
N LYS A 152 16.27 -21.51 -10.63
CA LYS A 152 15.93 -20.51 -11.65
C LYS A 152 14.44 -20.44 -11.78
N PHE A 153 13.86 -19.31 -11.39
CA PHE A 153 12.40 -19.16 -11.43
C PHE A 153 11.94 -17.91 -12.16
N LEU A 154 10.71 -18.00 -12.66
CA LEU A 154 10.00 -16.91 -13.30
C LEU A 154 8.82 -16.49 -12.41
N GLU A 155 8.73 -15.21 -12.07
CA GLU A 155 7.53 -14.60 -11.55
C GLU A 155 6.78 -13.85 -12.66
N ILE A 156 5.47 -14.07 -12.76
CA ILE A 156 4.59 -13.36 -13.69
C ILE A 156 3.65 -12.46 -12.87
N GLY A 157 3.68 -11.16 -13.14
CA GLY A 157 2.91 -10.16 -12.40
C GLY A 157 3.58 -9.78 -11.09
N CYS A 158 4.83 -9.28 -11.14
CA CYS A 158 5.62 -9.11 -9.93
C CYS A 158 5.14 -8.01 -8.98
N GLY A 159 4.37 -7.02 -9.44
CA GLY A 159 3.78 -6.01 -8.57
C GLY A 159 4.83 -5.26 -7.73
N THR A 160 4.82 -5.47 -6.41
CA THR A 160 5.80 -4.89 -5.47
C THR A 160 7.12 -5.67 -5.39
N GLY A 161 7.19 -6.85 -6.00
CA GLY A 161 8.27 -7.83 -5.87
C GLY A 161 8.08 -8.82 -4.73
N ALA A 162 6.93 -8.80 -4.05
CA ALA A 162 6.70 -9.57 -2.83
C ALA A 162 7.12 -11.05 -2.93
N ILE A 163 6.70 -11.76 -3.98
CA ILE A 163 7.02 -13.18 -4.15
C ILE A 163 8.50 -13.38 -4.47
N SER A 164 9.02 -12.76 -5.55
CA SER A 164 10.42 -12.92 -5.93
C SER A 164 11.38 -12.58 -4.81
N LEU A 165 11.17 -11.45 -4.13
CA LEU A 165 12.08 -10.97 -3.10
C LEU A 165 12.06 -11.89 -1.87
N SER A 166 10.88 -12.37 -1.44
CA SER A 166 10.81 -13.31 -0.33
C SER A 166 11.54 -14.62 -0.64
N ILE A 167 11.40 -15.14 -1.87
CA ILE A 167 12.08 -16.38 -2.28
C ILE A 167 13.60 -16.16 -2.36
N LEU A 168 14.05 -15.09 -3.03
CA LEU A 168 15.47 -14.76 -3.17
C LEU A 168 16.16 -14.56 -1.81
N LYS A 169 15.44 -14.01 -0.83
CA LYS A 169 15.97 -13.82 0.53
C LYS A 169 16.22 -15.14 1.26
N HIS A 170 15.39 -16.16 1.03
CA HIS A 170 15.46 -17.45 1.72
C HIS A 170 16.26 -18.51 0.97
N VAL A 171 16.48 -18.33 -0.33
CA VAL A 171 17.20 -19.28 -1.20
C VAL A 171 18.42 -18.59 -1.81
N PRO A 172 19.60 -18.65 -1.16
CA PRO A 172 20.77 -17.86 -1.57
C PRO A 172 21.31 -18.17 -2.98
N LYS A 173 21.00 -19.36 -3.52
CA LYS A 173 21.38 -19.79 -4.87
C LYS A 173 20.25 -19.61 -5.89
N ALA A 174 19.18 -18.90 -5.52
CA ALA A 174 18.10 -18.60 -6.45
C ALA A 174 18.45 -17.41 -7.35
N SER A 175 17.95 -17.46 -8.57
CA SER A 175 17.91 -16.33 -9.50
C SER A 175 16.52 -16.26 -10.11
N ALA A 176 16.02 -15.03 -10.24
CA ALA A 176 14.66 -14.75 -10.62
C ALA A 176 14.62 -13.92 -11.89
N ILE A 177 13.64 -14.23 -12.73
CA ILE A 177 13.15 -13.32 -13.76
C ILE A 177 11.73 -12.92 -13.37
N ALA A 178 11.45 -11.63 -13.33
CA ALA A 178 10.14 -11.09 -13.00
C ALA A 178 9.57 -10.33 -14.20
N LEU A 179 8.29 -10.59 -14.50
CA LEU A 179 7.55 -9.90 -15.55
C LEU A 179 6.42 -9.07 -14.95
N ASP A 180 6.22 -7.86 -15.45
CA ASP A 180 4.99 -7.10 -15.18
C ASP A 180 4.63 -6.22 -16.38
N GLN A 181 3.34 -5.99 -16.63
CA GLN A 181 2.90 -5.08 -17.68
C GLN A 181 3.04 -3.60 -17.29
N SER A 182 3.03 -3.32 -16.00
CA SER A 182 3.08 -1.98 -15.41
C SER A 182 4.52 -1.52 -15.22
N THR A 183 4.86 -0.37 -15.82
CA THR A 183 6.15 0.27 -15.59
C THR A 183 6.35 0.58 -14.10
N LEU A 184 5.31 1.05 -13.41
CA LEU A 184 5.37 1.39 -11.99
C LEU A 184 5.64 0.16 -11.12
N ALA A 185 5.07 -1.00 -11.47
CA ALA A 185 5.35 -2.25 -10.76
C ALA A 185 6.80 -2.71 -10.98
N CYS A 186 7.30 -2.65 -12.22
CA CYS A 186 8.70 -2.98 -12.50
C CYS A 186 9.68 -2.06 -11.74
N GLU A 187 9.42 -0.75 -11.72
CA GLU A 187 10.23 0.23 -10.99
C GLU A 187 10.18 0.00 -9.48
N LEU A 188 8.99 -0.23 -8.91
CA LEU A 188 8.82 -0.50 -7.49
C LEU A 188 9.48 -1.82 -7.07
N THR A 189 9.35 -2.86 -7.89
CA THR A 189 10.02 -4.15 -7.68
C THR A 189 11.53 -3.97 -7.64
N LEU A 190 12.11 -3.17 -8.55
CA LEU A 190 13.55 -2.87 -8.55
C LEU A 190 13.97 -2.06 -7.31
N GLU A 191 13.16 -1.09 -6.91
CA GLU A 191 13.43 -0.27 -5.73
C GLU A 191 13.44 -1.12 -4.46
N ASN A 192 12.45 -2.00 -4.29
CA ASN A 192 12.38 -2.96 -3.20
C ASN A 192 13.54 -3.96 -3.25
N ALA A 193 13.88 -4.47 -4.44
CA ALA A 193 15.02 -5.37 -4.61
C ALA A 193 16.34 -4.72 -4.18
N THR A 194 16.52 -3.44 -4.51
CA THR A 194 17.70 -2.66 -4.15
C THR A 194 17.74 -2.41 -2.64
N GLN A 195 16.60 -2.09 -2.02
CA GLN A 195 16.50 -1.87 -0.57
C GLN A 195 16.91 -3.09 0.25
N HIS A 196 16.69 -4.30 -0.28
CA HIS A 196 16.98 -5.57 0.40
C HIS A 196 18.25 -6.28 -0.10
N ASP A 197 19.07 -5.61 -0.92
CA ASP A 197 20.30 -6.17 -1.52
C ASP A 197 20.08 -7.44 -2.38
N LEU A 198 18.91 -7.54 -3.04
CA LEU A 198 18.51 -8.69 -3.87
C LEU A 198 18.54 -8.41 -5.37
N ALA A 199 18.84 -7.17 -5.78
CA ALA A 199 18.78 -6.75 -7.18
C ALA A 199 19.74 -7.52 -8.10
N GLU A 200 20.87 -8.03 -7.59
CA GLU A 200 21.83 -8.79 -8.41
C GLU A 200 21.27 -10.14 -8.90
N ASN A 201 20.35 -10.74 -8.13
CA ASN A 201 19.75 -12.04 -8.45
C ASN A 201 18.39 -11.92 -9.14
N LEU A 202 17.97 -10.69 -9.50
CA LEU A 202 16.65 -10.42 -10.07
C LEU A 202 16.77 -9.65 -11.39
N ARG A 203 16.17 -10.20 -12.45
CA ARG A 203 16.01 -9.49 -13.74
C ARG A 203 14.55 -9.18 -13.97
N ILE A 204 14.23 -7.91 -14.24
CA ILE A 204 12.86 -7.45 -14.40
C ILE A 204 12.62 -7.05 -15.85
N PHE A 205 11.53 -7.53 -16.44
CA PHE A 205 11.11 -7.14 -17.78
C PHE A 205 9.69 -6.59 -17.74
N ARG A 206 9.54 -5.40 -18.34
CA ARG A 206 8.22 -4.88 -18.63
C ARG A 206 7.62 -5.65 -19.81
N HIS A 207 6.64 -6.50 -19.53
CA HIS A 207 5.99 -7.32 -20.55
C HIS A 207 4.54 -7.60 -20.18
N LYS A 208 3.63 -7.36 -21.13
CA LYS A 208 2.24 -7.78 -20.99
C LYS A 208 2.11 -9.22 -21.46
N LEU A 209 1.72 -10.10 -20.54
CA LEU A 209 1.47 -11.48 -20.91
C LEU A 209 0.16 -11.57 -21.71
N VAL A 210 0.28 -12.00 -22.96
CA VAL A 210 -0.85 -12.27 -23.86
C VAL A 210 -0.78 -13.72 -24.33
N ASP A 211 0.39 -14.16 -24.78
CA ASP A 211 0.57 -15.50 -25.38
C ASP A 211 2.02 -16.03 -25.30
N LYS A 212 3.03 -15.18 -25.09
CA LYS A 212 4.44 -15.58 -25.08
C LYS A 212 5.30 -14.76 -24.13
N LEU A 213 6.45 -15.30 -23.75
CA LEU A 213 7.51 -14.54 -23.08
C LEU A 213 8.15 -13.51 -24.03
N PRO A 214 8.89 -12.51 -23.51
CA PRO A 214 9.80 -11.70 -24.31
C PRO A 214 10.72 -12.57 -25.17
N THR A 215 11.09 -12.09 -26.36
CA THR A 215 11.92 -12.84 -27.32
C THR A 215 13.23 -13.32 -26.71
N GLU A 216 13.83 -12.51 -25.82
CA GLU A 216 15.05 -12.80 -25.08
C GLU A 216 14.92 -14.03 -24.16
N LEU A 217 13.69 -14.39 -23.81
CA LEU A 217 13.35 -15.48 -22.89
C LEU A 217 12.70 -16.68 -23.60
N GLU A 218 12.52 -16.65 -24.92
CA GLU A 218 11.83 -17.72 -25.67
C GLU A 218 12.49 -19.10 -25.51
N SER A 219 13.81 -19.17 -25.35
CA SER A 219 14.54 -20.41 -25.13
C SER A 219 14.81 -20.72 -23.66
N HIS A 220 14.41 -19.84 -22.73
CA HIS A 220 14.68 -20.04 -21.32
C HIS A 220 13.76 -21.11 -20.73
N LYS A 221 14.35 -21.89 -19.83
CA LYS A 221 13.67 -22.90 -19.02
C LYS A 221 13.84 -22.56 -17.55
N PHE A 222 12.80 -22.88 -16.76
CA PHE A 222 12.73 -22.57 -15.35
C PHE A 222 12.43 -23.82 -14.53
N ASP A 223 13.05 -23.90 -13.37
CA ASP A 223 12.75 -24.90 -12.35
C ASP A 223 11.39 -24.62 -11.70
N MET A 224 10.99 -23.35 -11.67
CA MET A 224 9.73 -22.92 -11.10
C MET A 224 9.14 -21.73 -11.86
N ILE A 225 7.83 -21.72 -12.01
CA ILE A 225 7.07 -20.53 -12.40
C ILE A 225 6.09 -20.24 -11.28
N VAL A 226 5.98 -18.99 -10.87
CA VAL A 226 5.06 -18.53 -9.82
C VAL A 226 4.30 -17.30 -10.29
N SER A 227 3.04 -17.18 -9.89
CA SER A 227 2.24 -15.99 -10.15
C SER A 227 1.10 -15.86 -9.16
N ASN A 228 0.81 -14.62 -8.75
CA ASN A 228 -0.50 -14.22 -8.27
C ASN A 228 -1.16 -13.37 -9.38
N PRO A 229 -1.83 -14.00 -10.36
CA PRO A 229 -2.35 -13.30 -11.52
C PRO A 229 -3.67 -12.60 -11.20
N PRO A 230 -4.10 -11.61 -12.02
CA PRO A 230 -5.48 -11.14 -11.96
C PRO A 230 -6.46 -12.29 -12.26
N TYR A 231 -7.33 -12.59 -11.30
CA TYR A 231 -8.31 -13.69 -11.37
C TYR A 231 -9.77 -13.24 -11.18
N VAL A 232 -10.02 -11.94 -10.93
CA VAL A 232 -11.38 -11.44 -10.67
C VAL A 232 -12.15 -11.33 -11.99
N PRO A 233 -13.34 -11.94 -12.13
CA PRO A 233 -14.16 -11.76 -13.33
C PRO A 233 -14.52 -10.29 -13.55
N SER A 234 -14.40 -9.77 -14.77
CA SER A 234 -14.54 -8.32 -15.06
C SER A 234 -15.86 -7.73 -14.55
N ARG A 235 -16.95 -8.52 -14.57
CA ARG A 235 -18.27 -8.10 -14.07
C ARG A 235 -18.32 -7.83 -12.56
N GLN A 236 -17.40 -8.39 -11.80
CA GLN A 236 -17.33 -8.25 -10.34
C GLN A 236 -16.50 -7.04 -9.91
N LEU A 237 -15.68 -6.47 -10.80
CA LEU A 237 -14.83 -5.32 -10.47
C LEU A 237 -15.61 -4.11 -9.95
N LEU A 238 -16.82 -3.89 -10.45
CA LEU A 238 -17.69 -2.79 -10.01
C LEU A 238 -18.15 -2.94 -8.54
N ALA A 239 -18.20 -4.18 -8.05
CA ALA A 239 -18.64 -4.53 -6.70
C ALA A 239 -17.49 -4.53 -5.67
N LEU A 240 -16.23 -4.35 -6.11
CA LEU A 240 -15.09 -4.28 -5.20
C LEU A 240 -15.21 -3.08 -4.25
N GLU A 241 -14.50 -3.16 -3.12
CA GLU A 241 -14.47 -2.09 -2.13
C GLU A 241 -13.88 -0.79 -2.72
N PRO A 242 -14.32 0.39 -2.24
CA PRO A 242 -13.81 1.67 -2.75
C PRO A 242 -12.29 1.81 -2.64
N GLU A 243 -11.71 1.31 -1.54
CA GLU A 243 -10.26 1.27 -1.27
C GLU A 243 -9.50 0.67 -2.47
N ILE A 244 -10.03 -0.42 -3.03
CA ILE A 244 -9.44 -1.13 -4.17
C ILE A 244 -9.72 -0.37 -5.47
N LYS A 245 -10.99 -0.02 -5.74
CA LYS A 245 -11.40 0.59 -7.01
C LYS A 245 -10.78 1.96 -7.27
N ILE A 246 -10.51 2.71 -6.21
CA ILE A 246 -10.00 4.09 -6.30
C ILE A 246 -8.47 4.09 -6.36
N TYR A 247 -7.80 3.21 -5.62
CA TYR A 247 -6.36 3.33 -5.37
C TYR A 247 -5.51 2.21 -5.99
N GLU A 248 -6.08 1.07 -6.39
CA GLU A 248 -5.33 -0.01 -7.02
C GLU A 248 -5.58 -0.07 -8.54
N ASP A 249 -4.62 -0.62 -9.28
CA ASP A 249 -4.74 -0.82 -10.71
C ASP A 249 -5.70 -1.99 -10.97
N LEU A 250 -6.90 -1.68 -11.48
CA LEU A 250 -7.88 -2.72 -11.80
C LEU A 250 -7.36 -3.78 -12.78
N ARG A 251 -6.31 -3.49 -13.58
CA ARG A 251 -5.67 -4.48 -14.45
C ARG A 251 -4.87 -5.54 -13.68
N ALA A 252 -4.50 -5.28 -12.44
CA ALA A 252 -3.91 -6.25 -11.53
C ALA A 252 -4.96 -7.18 -10.91
N LEU A 253 -6.25 -6.90 -11.12
CA LEU A 253 -7.38 -7.69 -10.61
C LEU A 253 -8.19 -8.35 -11.73
N ASP A 254 -8.35 -7.68 -12.87
CA ASP A 254 -9.21 -8.11 -13.98
C ASP A 254 -8.67 -9.35 -14.72
N GLY A 255 -9.21 -10.52 -14.38
CA GLY A 255 -8.91 -11.79 -15.05
C GLY A 255 -9.72 -12.01 -16.33
N GLY A 256 -10.47 -11.01 -16.80
CA GLY A 256 -11.33 -11.09 -17.97
C GLY A 256 -12.73 -11.66 -17.67
N PRO A 257 -13.51 -12.07 -18.70
CA PRO A 257 -14.94 -12.37 -18.54
C PRO A 257 -15.27 -13.44 -17.49
N ASP A 258 -14.44 -14.48 -17.41
CA ASP A 258 -14.56 -15.61 -16.47
C ASP A 258 -13.49 -15.58 -15.36
N GLY A 259 -12.60 -14.58 -15.33
CA GLY A 259 -11.48 -14.51 -14.40
C GLY A 259 -10.26 -15.35 -14.80
N LEU A 260 -10.30 -16.10 -15.90
CA LEU A 260 -9.26 -17.10 -16.22
C LEU A 260 -8.37 -16.71 -17.41
N THR A 261 -8.49 -15.49 -17.94
CA THR A 261 -7.77 -15.09 -19.17
C THR A 261 -6.26 -15.14 -18.96
N VAL A 262 -5.77 -14.53 -17.88
CA VAL A 262 -4.33 -14.50 -17.59
C VAL A 262 -3.84 -15.85 -17.08
N VAL A 263 -4.64 -16.54 -16.27
CA VAL A 263 -4.36 -17.92 -15.81
C VAL A 263 -4.10 -18.86 -16.99
N LYS A 264 -4.98 -18.85 -18.01
CA LYS A 264 -4.80 -19.67 -19.22
C LYS A 264 -3.50 -19.35 -19.95
N ALA A 265 -3.16 -18.06 -20.10
CA ALA A 265 -1.89 -17.66 -20.70
C ALA A 265 -0.67 -18.16 -19.90
N ILE A 266 -0.74 -18.12 -18.56
CA ILE A 266 0.34 -18.64 -17.71
C ILE A 266 0.49 -20.15 -17.86
N LEU A 267 -0.62 -20.90 -17.93
CA LEU A 267 -0.58 -22.35 -18.17
C LEU A 267 0.10 -22.68 -19.51
N ASP A 268 -0.18 -21.90 -20.56
CA ASP A 268 0.46 -22.07 -21.87
C ASP A 268 1.96 -21.73 -21.84
N ILE A 269 2.37 -20.75 -21.05
CA ILE A 269 3.80 -20.46 -20.79
C ILE A 269 4.43 -21.62 -20.03
N ALA A 270 3.80 -22.09 -18.96
CA ALA A 270 4.34 -23.15 -18.12
C ALA A 270 4.58 -24.44 -18.91
N GLY A 271 3.62 -24.82 -19.77
CA GLY A 271 3.78 -25.99 -20.66
C GLY A 271 4.97 -25.89 -21.63
N ARG A 272 5.44 -24.69 -21.94
CA ARG A 272 6.59 -24.46 -22.84
C ARG A 272 7.89 -24.16 -22.12
N HIS A 273 7.86 -23.59 -20.93
CA HIS A 273 9.03 -23.00 -20.27
C HIS A 273 9.42 -23.65 -18.95
N LEU A 274 8.64 -24.59 -18.41
CA LEU A 274 9.13 -25.43 -17.32
C LEU A 274 10.13 -26.48 -17.81
N GLU A 275 11.09 -26.80 -16.94
CA GLU A 275 11.88 -28.03 -17.01
C GLU A 275 10.98 -29.27 -16.77
N PRO A 276 11.38 -30.49 -17.18
CA PRO A 276 10.58 -31.71 -16.99
C PRO A 276 10.15 -32.00 -15.53
N SER A 277 10.92 -31.53 -14.55
CA SER A 277 10.62 -31.63 -13.11
C SER A 277 10.22 -30.28 -12.49
N GLY A 278 9.98 -29.26 -13.32
CA GLY A 278 9.64 -27.93 -12.86
C GLY A 278 8.21 -27.85 -12.35
N VAL A 279 7.95 -26.87 -11.47
CA VAL A 279 6.65 -26.71 -10.80
C VAL A 279 6.05 -25.35 -11.12
N LEU A 280 4.73 -25.33 -11.36
CA LEU A 280 3.94 -24.11 -11.44
C LEU A 280 3.21 -23.87 -10.12
N TRP A 281 3.33 -22.67 -9.58
CA TRP A 281 2.57 -22.17 -8.43
C TRP A 281 1.67 -21.02 -8.87
N LEU A 282 0.39 -21.12 -8.54
CA LEU A 282 -0.61 -20.09 -8.79
C LEU A 282 -1.40 -19.84 -7.51
N GLU A 283 -1.59 -18.56 -7.17
CA GLU A 283 -2.66 -18.12 -6.25
C GLU A 283 -4.03 -18.15 -6.97
#